data_AF-A0AAJ2ENG0-F1
#
_entry.id   AF-A0AAJ2ENG0-F1
#
_cell.length_a   1.000
_cell.length_b   1.000
_cell.length_c   1.000
_cell.angle_alpha   90.00
_cell.angle_beta   90.00
_cell.angle_gamma   90.00
#
_symmetry.space_group_name_H-M   'P 1'
#
loop_
_entity.id
_entity.type
_entity.pdbx_description
1 polymer ?
#
loop_
_entity_poly.entity_id
_entity_poly.type
_entity_poly.pdbx_seq_one_letter_code
_entity_poly.pdbx_strand_id
1 'polypeptide(L)' 'MTDSANQGEDWPVNDVSGLAQRLPGLDPRTYYEDEAARAYETAWRRCPALARLLGLAAPAAEHRPIP' A
#
# COMPACT_ATOMS: atom_id res chain seq x y z
N MET A 1 36.69 -14.42 4.65
CA MET A 1 35.55 -13.69 4.07
C MET A 1 34.35 -14.63 4.13
N THR A 2 33.51 -14.49 5.15
CA THR A 2 32.31 -15.32 5.34
C THR A 2 31.11 -14.60 4.72
N ASP A 3 30.78 -14.94 3.47
CA ASP A 3 29.48 -14.67 2.85
C ASP A 3 28.43 -15.57 3.53
N SER A 4 27.99 -15.17 4.71
CA SER A 4 27.02 -15.94 5.50
C SER A 4 25.96 -15.01 6.04
N ALA A 5 24.94 -14.69 5.23
CA ALA A 5 23.59 -14.31 5.68
C ALA A 5 22.70 -13.91 4.49
N ASN A 6 22.36 -14.85 3.62
CA ASN A 6 21.08 -14.76 2.91
C ASN A 6 20.56 -16.18 2.70
N GLN A 7 20.45 -16.91 3.82
CA GLN A 7 19.67 -18.14 3.80
C GLN A 7 18.24 -17.71 3.53
N GLY A 8 17.68 -18.18 2.42
CA GLY A 8 16.35 -17.85 1.96
C GLY A 8 15.34 -18.13 3.05
N GLU A 9 15.01 -17.10 3.80
CA GLU A 9 13.91 -17.15 4.74
C GLU A 9 12.65 -17.30 3.89
N ASP A 10 11.90 -18.36 4.16
CA ASP A 10 10.61 -18.67 3.56
C ASP A 10 9.59 -17.64 4.06
N TRP A 11 9.74 -16.40 3.60
CA TRP A 11 8.86 -15.31 3.93
C TRP A 11 7.53 -15.55 3.22
N PRO A 12 6.40 -15.49 3.93
CA PRO A 12 5.10 -15.38 3.28
C PRO A 12 5.16 -14.23 2.28
N VAL A 13 4.65 -14.46 1.06
CA VAL A 13 4.55 -13.42 0.04
C VAL A 13 3.78 -12.25 0.66
N ASN A 14 4.48 -11.13 0.87
CA ASN A 14 3.96 -9.88 1.46
C ASN A 14 3.86 -9.82 3.01
N ASP A 15 4.86 -10.33 3.75
CA ASP A 15 4.96 -10.09 5.21
C ASP A 15 5.59 -8.73 5.57
N VAL A 16 4.77 -7.67 5.47
CA VAL A 16 5.16 -6.30 5.83
C VAL A 16 5.42 -6.17 7.35
N SER A 17 4.71 -6.96 8.16
CA SER A 17 4.86 -6.96 9.61
C SER A 17 6.24 -7.46 10.03
N GLY A 18 6.72 -8.53 9.41
CA GLY A 18 8.06 -9.02 9.62
C GLY A 18 9.15 -8.11 9.02
N LEU A 19 8.85 -7.44 7.91
CA LEU A 19 9.75 -6.42 7.36
C LEU A 19 9.95 -5.25 8.33
N ALA A 20 8.88 -4.79 9.00
CA ALA A 20 8.97 -3.69 9.98
C ALA A 20 9.81 -4.02 11.22
N GLN A 21 9.93 -5.30 11.59
CA GLN A 21 10.83 -5.72 12.68
C GLN A 21 12.30 -5.51 12.33
N ARG A 22 12.62 -5.42 11.04
CA ARG A 22 13.99 -5.32 10.51
C ARG A 22 14.33 -3.95 9.94
N LEU A 23 13.33 -3.21 9.49
CA LEU A 23 13.48 -1.88 8.91
C LEU A 23 12.97 -0.81 9.88
N PRO A 24 13.86 -0.17 10.67
CA PRO A 24 13.45 0.91 11.56
C PRO A 24 12.85 2.06 10.74
N GLY A 25 11.61 2.43 11.06
CA GLY A 25 10.86 3.51 10.39
C GLY A 25 9.73 3.01 9.48
N LEU A 26 9.64 1.70 9.20
CA LEU A 26 8.48 1.13 8.54
C LEU A 26 7.39 0.85 9.59
N ASP A 27 6.25 1.51 9.47
CA ASP A 27 5.03 1.16 10.20
C ASP A 27 4.09 0.34 9.29
N PRO A 28 3.86 -0.95 9.58
CA PRO A 28 2.95 -1.79 8.80
C PRO A 28 1.54 -1.23 8.73
N ARG A 29 1.07 -0.59 9.81
CA ARG A 29 -0.29 -0.07 9.86
C ARG A 29 -0.46 1.05 8.84
N THR A 30 0.43 2.04 8.89
CA THR A 30 0.45 3.14 7.91
C THR A 30 0.57 2.61 6.48
N TYR A 31 1.43 1.61 6.25
CA TYR A 31 1.56 0.98 4.93
C TYR A 31 0.23 0.41 4.39
N TYR A 32 -0.49 -0.36 5.19
CA TYR A 32 -1.75 -0.96 4.75
C TYR A 32 -2.87 0.09 4.59
N GLU A 33 -2.89 1.13 5.42
CA GLU A 33 -3.83 2.25 5.28
C GLU A 33 -3.60 2.98 3.94
N ASP A 34 -2.34 3.28 3.59
CA ASP A 34 -1.99 3.91 2.31
C ASP A 34 -2.32 3.02 1.10
N GLU A 35 -2.04 1.71 1.20
CA GLU A 35 -2.33 0.77 0.11
C GLU A 35 -3.83 0.60 -0.11
N ALA A 36 -4.62 0.57 0.98
CA ALA A 36 -6.08 0.54 0.88
C ALA A 36 -6.63 1.80 0.19
N ALA A 37 -6.09 2.98 0.49
CA ALA A 37 -6.46 4.22 -0.18
C ALA A 37 -6.14 4.19 -1.68
N ARG A 38 -4.94 3.72 -2.07
CA ARG A 38 -4.53 3.57 -3.47
C ARG A 38 -5.39 2.56 -4.23
N ALA A 39 -5.70 1.42 -3.61
CA ALA A 39 -6.56 0.40 -4.20
C ALA A 39 -7.98 0.94 -4.41
N TYR A 40 -8.51 1.67 -3.43
CA TYR A 40 -9.81 2.34 -3.52
C TYR A 40 -9.85 3.35 -4.68
N GLU A 41 -8.84 4.23 -4.78
CA GLU A 41 -8.72 5.17 -5.90
C GLU A 41 -8.67 4.48 -7.25
N THR A 42 -7.88 3.41 -7.35
CA THR A 42 -7.72 2.66 -8.60
C THR A 42 -9.03 1.98 -9.01
N ALA A 43 -9.74 1.38 -8.06
CA ALA A 43 -11.06 0.78 -8.29
C ALA A 43 -12.08 1.84 -8.73
N TRP A 44 -12.08 3.01 -8.08
CA TRP A 44 -12.93 4.14 -8.45
C TRP A 44 -12.66 4.61 -9.88
N ARG A 45 -11.38 4.79 -10.26
CA ARG A 45 -10.98 5.21 -11.62
C ARG A 45 -11.33 4.18 -12.68
N ARG A 46 -11.21 2.88 -12.37
CA ARG A 46 -11.52 1.80 -13.31
C ARG A 46 -13.02 1.67 -13.60
N CYS A 47 -13.85 1.79 -12.57
CA CYS A 47 -15.29 1.57 -12.68
C CYS A 47 -16.09 2.69 -11.99
N PRO A 48 -16.05 3.93 -12.51
CA PRO A 48 -16.68 5.08 -11.85
C PRO A 48 -18.19 4.96 -11.75
N ALA A 49 -18.84 4.30 -12.71
CA ALA A 49 -20.29 4.07 -12.67
C ALA A 49 -20.70 3.16 -11.51
N LEU A 50 -19.98 2.04 -11.31
CA LEU A 50 -20.22 1.11 -10.21
C LEU A 50 -19.99 1.81 -8.86
N ALA A 51 -18.94 2.60 -8.77
CA ALA A 51 -18.58 3.25 -7.53
C ALA A 51 -19.62 4.33 -7.12
N ARG A 52 -20.17 5.08 -8.09
CA ARG A 52 -21.32 5.97 -7.87
C ARG A 52 -22.57 5.22 -7.40
N LEU A 53 -22.85 4.05 -7.98
CA LEU A 53 -24.00 3.23 -7.57
C LEU A 53 -23.85 2.70 -6.15
N LEU A 54 -22.62 2.39 -5.72
CA LEU A 54 -22.31 1.97 -4.35
C LEU A 54 -22.26 3.13 -3.35
N GLY A 55 -22.51 4.38 -3.79
CA GLY A 55 -22.47 5.56 -2.92
C GLY A 55 -21.08 5.87 -2.36
N LEU A 56 -20.04 5.35 -3.01
CA LEU A 56 -18.65 5.54 -2.60
C LEU A 56 -18.27 7.02 -2.84
N ALA A 57 -17.53 7.64 -1.91
CA ALA A 57 -17.10 9.03 -2.06
C ALA A 57 -15.99 9.11 -3.11
N ALA A 58 -16.04 10.11 -3.99
CA ALA A 58 -14.92 10.37 -4.90
C ALA A 58 -13.67 10.63 -4.06
N PRO A 59 -12.51 10.03 -4.41
CA PRO A 59 -11.28 10.32 -3.71
C PRO A 59 -10.98 11.82 -3.79
N ALA A 60 -10.46 12.39 -2.70
CA ALA A 60 -10.12 13.80 -2.65
C ALA A 60 -9.17 14.10 -3.80
N ALA A 61 -9.56 14.99 -4.71
CA ALA A 61 -8.69 15.41 -5.79
C ALA A 61 -7.43 16.02 -5.17
N GLU A 62 -6.29 15.34 -5.25
CA GLU A 62 -5.00 15.90 -4.89
C GLU A 62 -4.85 17.24 -5.61
N HIS A 63 -4.91 18.33 -4.85
CA HIS A 63 -4.69 19.67 -5.34
C HIS A 63 -3.20 19.79 -5.65
N ARG A 64 -2.81 19.43 -6.88
CA ARG A 64 -1.45 19.65 -7.37
C ARG A 64 -1.32 21.13 -7.74
N PRO A 65 -0.55 21.95 -7.01
CA PRO A 65 -0.24 23.29 -7.49
C PRO A 65 0.57 23.13 -8.78
N ILE A 66 0.06 23.70 -9.85
CA ILE A 66 0.73 23.79 -11.15
C ILE A 66 1.84 24.86 -10.97
N PRO A 67 3.10 24.56 -11.34
CA PRO A 67 4.20 25.54 -11.24
C PRO A 67 4.02 26.73 -12.19
#